data_AF-A0A9E6AQF5-F1
#
_entry.id   AF-A0A9E6AQF5-F1
#
_cell.length_a   1.000
_cell.length_b   1.000
_cell.length_c   1.000
_cell.angle_alpha   90.00
_cell.angle_beta   90.00
_cell.angle_gamma   90.00
#
_symmetry.space_group_name_H-M   'P 1'
#
loop_
_entity.id
_entity.type
_entity.pdbx_description
1 polymer ?
#
loop_
_entity_poly.entity_id
_entity_poly.type
_entity_poly.pdbx_seq_one_letter_code
_entity_poly.pdbx_strand_id
1 'polypeptide(L)'
;MNLRTLRSYCFSTLLVGSTFLACGGDTDSSTGASSMTVTELGDGLVTAFCDTITECGPVMAMYNPTFDCVADLGPSITSGMVAELEYAIANGTATYDGTKAAACIEDIAAMGCNLFASRLDEACGDVINGTVALGDACDANVECVTGLHCDTSASCPGTCAARGAAGTACEEDDACVDGLGCDDESGQCAAPAAVGDTCGDGIANCGLQLMCQGADDDAEPPVAGECAEPSTVLVGADGDDCHFAGDLCADGLVCILALDSDGAPVIVDNNITLTCGEQTNIGGVCTLAIPEMCPAGQYCGGVDFGSQDYEGVCIDLPGAGSSCTERGQCASGLECLGAEQDPDDMSDGSCLAQNANGGSCTDDDACLSEHCVDGKCEPTACIKL
;
A
#
# COMPACT_ATOMS: atom_id res chain seq x y z
N MET A 1 26.09 -7.39 -8.05
CA MET A 1 26.63 -8.77 -7.97
C MET A 1 26.37 -9.50 -9.29
N ASN A 2 27.38 -10.20 -9.83
CA ASN A 2 27.31 -10.84 -11.16
C ASN A 2 26.71 -12.25 -11.03
N LEU A 3 25.42 -12.41 -11.34
CA LEU A 3 24.77 -13.73 -11.45
C LEU A 3 24.78 -14.23 -12.89
N ARG A 4 25.93 -14.78 -13.29
CA ARG A 4 25.98 -15.83 -14.30
C ARG A 4 26.50 -17.08 -13.61
N THR A 5 25.88 -18.21 -13.92
CA THR A 5 26.26 -19.61 -13.61
C THR A 5 25.53 -20.25 -12.43
N LEU A 6 24.37 -20.86 -12.69
CA LEU A 6 23.98 -22.09 -11.99
C LEU A 6 23.64 -23.17 -13.01
N ARG A 7 24.54 -24.17 -13.00
CA ARG A 7 24.51 -25.39 -13.79
C ARG A 7 23.41 -26.32 -13.27
N SER A 8 22.75 -26.95 -14.25
CA SER A 8 22.15 -28.27 -14.21
C SER A 8 22.58 -29.18 -13.06
N TYR A 9 21.62 -29.53 -12.20
CA TYR A 9 21.59 -30.83 -11.56
C TYR A 9 20.44 -31.65 -12.16
N CYS A 10 20.82 -32.52 -13.11
CA CYS A 10 19.98 -33.61 -13.61
C CYS A 10 19.82 -34.64 -12.49
N PHE A 11 18.63 -34.73 -11.89
CA PHE A 11 18.22 -35.91 -11.14
C PHE A 11 17.96 -37.04 -12.15
N SER A 12 18.86 -38.03 -12.15
CA SER A 12 18.70 -39.27 -12.89
C SER A 12 17.88 -40.26 -12.08
N THR A 13 16.62 -40.46 -12.48
CA THR A 13 15.82 -41.63 -12.11
C THR A 13 15.32 -42.32 -13.39
N LEU A 14 16.11 -43.31 -13.81
CA LEU A 14 15.74 -44.49 -14.61
C LEU A 14 14.63 -45.28 -13.87
N LEU A 15 13.67 -46.03 -14.43
CA LEU A 15 13.34 -46.52 -15.78
C LEU A 15 11.94 -47.21 -15.69
N VAL A 16 11.35 -47.53 -16.86
CA VAL A 16 10.19 -48.44 -17.15
C VAL A 16 8.83 -47.73 -17.10
N GLY A 17 8.05 -47.59 -18.16
CA GLY A 17 8.05 -48.20 -19.47
C GLY A 17 6.58 -48.33 -19.91
N SER A 18 6.15 -47.52 -20.88
CA SER A 18 4.92 -47.74 -21.66
C SER A 18 4.96 -46.86 -22.91
N THR A 19 5.28 -47.50 -24.02
CA THR A 19 5.16 -46.96 -25.38
C THR A 19 3.69 -46.92 -25.78
N PHE A 20 3.09 -45.72 -25.78
CA PHE A 20 1.93 -45.44 -26.63
C PHE A 20 2.38 -44.51 -27.76
N LEU A 21 2.41 -45.09 -28.96
CA LEU A 21 2.40 -44.36 -30.22
C LEU A 21 1.04 -43.65 -30.33
N ALA A 22 0.99 -42.35 -30.07
CA ALA A 22 -0.13 -41.49 -30.45
C ALA A 22 0.32 -40.60 -31.60
N CYS A 23 -0.17 -40.91 -32.80
CA CYS A 23 -0.04 -40.13 -34.01
C CYS A 23 -0.92 -38.87 -33.94
N GLY A 24 -0.33 -37.74 -34.36
CA GLY A 24 -0.89 -36.90 -35.44
C GLY A 24 -2.13 -36.08 -35.12
N GLY A 25 -1.90 -34.80 -34.86
CA GLY A 25 -2.91 -33.75 -34.83
C GLY A 25 -2.28 -32.40 -34.52
N ASP A 26 -1.44 -31.90 -35.42
CA ASP A 26 -0.99 -30.50 -35.44
C ASP A 26 -2.23 -29.60 -35.61
N THR A 27 -2.85 -29.25 -34.50
CA THR A 27 -3.80 -28.14 -34.43
C THR A 27 -3.02 -27.01 -33.80
N ASP A 28 -2.32 -26.24 -34.65
CA ASP A 28 -1.91 -24.87 -34.38
C ASP A 28 -3.17 -24.02 -34.13
N SER A 29 -3.85 -24.28 -33.02
CA SER A 29 -4.80 -23.34 -32.45
C SER A 29 -3.94 -22.31 -31.76
N SER A 30 -3.40 -21.35 -32.54
CA SER A 30 -3.01 -20.07 -31.95
C SER A 30 -4.30 -19.49 -31.41
N THR A 31 -4.61 -19.82 -30.16
CA THR A 31 -5.65 -19.17 -29.39
C THR A 31 -5.23 -17.72 -29.35
N GLY A 32 -5.76 -16.90 -30.27
CA GLY A 32 -5.47 -15.48 -30.31
C GLY A 32 -5.78 -14.95 -28.92
N ALA A 33 -4.78 -14.42 -28.24
CA ALA A 33 -4.95 -13.87 -26.90
C ALA A 33 -6.14 -12.92 -26.96
N SER A 34 -7.16 -13.20 -26.14
CA SER A 34 -8.32 -12.33 -26.05
C SER A 34 -7.84 -10.98 -25.55
N SER A 35 -8.12 -9.91 -26.29
CA SER A 35 -7.82 -8.56 -25.86
C SER A 35 -8.62 -8.24 -24.61
N MET A 36 -7.94 -7.83 -23.53
CA MET A 36 -8.57 -7.29 -22.33
C MET A 36 -8.91 -5.81 -22.52
N THR A 37 -9.99 -5.35 -21.91
CA THR A 37 -10.34 -3.93 -21.76
C THR A 37 -9.49 -3.28 -20.66
N VAL A 38 -9.51 -1.94 -20.57
CA VAL A 38 -8.80 -1.21 -19.51
C VAL A 38 -9.40 -1.52 -18.14
N THR A 39 -10.72 -1.67 -18.05
CA THR A 39 -11.40 -2.11 -16.81
C THR A 39 -10.94 -3.51 -16.38
N GLU A 40 -10.88 -4.47 -17.31
CA GLU A 40 -10.38 -5.83 -17.00
C GLU A 40 -8.90 -5.84 -16.59
N LEU A 41 -8.08 -4.92 -17.14
CA LEU A 41 -6.72 -4.69 -16.64
C LEU A 41 -6.76 -4.21 -15.18
N GLY A 42 -7.60 -3.22 -14.86
CA GLY A 42 -7.80 -2.73 -13.50
C GLY A 42 -8.12 -3.84 -12.50
N ASP A 43 -9.14 -4.66 -12.79
CA ASP A 43 -9.53 -5.80 -11.94
C ASP A 43 -8.38 -6.80 -11.74
N GLY A 44 -7.61 -7.05 -12.82
CA GLY A 44 -6.44 -7.92 -12.78
C GLY A 44 -5.30 -7.35 -11.93
N LEU A 45 -5.07 -6.03 -12.01
CA LEU A 45 -4.08 -5.34 -11.19
C LEU A 45 -4.48 -5.41 -9.71
N VAL A 46 -5.72 -5.08 -9.35
CA VAL A 46 -6.22 -5.19 -7.96
C VAL A 46 -5.94 -6.59 -7.40
N THR A 47 -6.28 -7.62 -8.17
CA THR A 47 -6.04 -9.01 -7.75
C THR A 47 -4.55 -9.28 -7.52
N ALA A 48 -3.68 -8.90 -8.47
CA ALA A 48 -2.24 -9.12 -8.36
C ALA A 48 -1.60 -8.35 -7.19
N PHE A 49 -2.01 -7.10 -6.97
CA PHE A 49 -1.58 -6.31 -5.80
C PHE A 49 -2.03 -6.96 -4.50
N CYS A 50 -3.29 -7.40 -4.41
CA CYS A 50 -3.83 -8.01 -3.19
C CYS A 50 -3.22 -9.37 -2.87
N ASP A 51 -2.98 -10.21 -3.88
CA ASP A 51 -2.24 -11.46 -3.71
C ASP A 51 -0.82 -11.17 -3.20
N THR A 52 -0.16 -10.14 -3.76
CA THR A 52 1.18 -9.72 -3.32
C THR A 52 1.17 -9.18 -1.89
N ILE A 53 0.24 -8.29 -1.51
CA ILE A 53 0.10 -7.80 -0.14
C ILE A 53 -0.05 -8.97 0.84
N THR A 54 -0.88 -9.95 0.48
CA THR A 54 -1.13 -11.14 1.31
C THR A 54 0.11 -12.02 1.44
N GLU A 55 0.88 -12.21 0.36
CA GLU A 55 2.11 -13.01 0.37
C GLU A 55 3.26 -12.30 1.12
N CYS A 56 3.37 -10.99 0.95
CA CYS A 56 4.54 -10.20 1.34
C CYS A 56 4.50 -9.65 2.75
N GLY A 57 3.37 -9.82 3.43
CA GLY A 57 3.45 -10.27 4.79
C GLY A 57 2.57 -9.55 5.79
N PRO A 58 2.73 -9.93 7.07
CA PRO A 58 1.91 -9.47 8.18
C PRO A 58 2.08 -7.97 8.49
N VAL A 59 3.07 -7.28 7.92
CA VAL A 59 3.30 -5.86 8.22
C VAL A 59 2.14 -4.98 7.75
N MET A 60 1.62 -5.18 6.54
CA MET A 60 0.45 -4.42 6.09
C MET A 60 -0.80 -4.79 6.90
N ALA A 61 -0.98 -6.08 7.21
CA ALA A 61 -2.05 -6.54 8.08
C ALA A 61 -1.91 -6.03 9.53
N MET A 62 -0.71 -5.63 9.95
CA MET A 62 -0.46 -5.06 11.27
C MET A 62 -1.01 -3.65 11.40
N TYR A 63 -0.84 -2.82 10.37
CA TYR A 63 -1.35 -1.45 10.38
C TYR A 63 -2.87 -1.39 10.19
N ASN A 64 -3.44 -2.32 9.43
CA ASN A 64 -4.88 -2.36 9.20
C ASN A 64 -5.37 -3.82 9.09
N PRO A 65 -5.67 -4.47 10.23
CA PRO A 65 -6.17 -5.86 10.21
C PRO A 65 -7.60 -5.96 9.68
N THR A 66 -8.28 -4.83 9.50
CA THR A 66 -9.63 -4.74 8.93
C THR A 66 -9.62 -4.51 7.42
N PHE A 67 -8.42 -4.36 6.83
CA PHE A 67 -8.23 -4.12 5.41
C PHE A 67 -8.69 -5.33 4.59
N ASP A 68 -9.77 -5.16 3.84
CA ASP A 68 -10.11 -6.06 2.74
C ASP A 68 -9.51 -5.44 1.48
N CYS A 69 -8.34 -5.97 1.09
CA CYS A 69 -7.57 -5.38 0.02
C CYS A 69 -8.38 -5.13 -1.25
N VAL A 70 -9.28 -6.02 -1.66
CA VAL A 70 -10.04 -5.82 -2.89
C VAL A 70 -11.08 -4.72 -2.72
N ALA A 71 -11.76 -4.67 -1.58
CA ALA A 71 -12.77 -3.67 -1.28
C ALA A 71 -12.17 -2.27 -1.03
N ASP A 72 -10.97 -2.20 -0.46
CA ASP A 72 -10.29 -0.96 -0.09
C ASP A 72 -9.38 -0.43 -1.20
N LEU A 73 -8.55 -1.28 -1.82
CA LEU A 73 -7.63 -0.87 -2.91
C LEU A 73 -8.32 -0.80 -4.28
N GLY A 74 -9.34 -1.64 -4.51
CA GLY A 74 -10.04 -1.74 -5.78
C GLY A 74 -10.61 -0.41 -6.28
N PRO A 75 -11.36 0.34 -5.44
CA PRO A 75 -11.88 1.65 -5.80
C PRO A 75 -10.79 2.67 -6.13
N SER A 76 -9.67 2.67 -5.41
CA SER A 76 -8.54 3.58 -5.66
C SER A 76 -7.83 3.27 -6.98
N ILE A 77 -7.59 1.99 -7.29
CA ILE A 77 -7.04 1.59 -8.60
C ILE A 77 -8.00 1.96 -9.74
N THR A 78 -9.31 1.75 -9.54
CA THR A 78 -10.31 1.99 -10.59
C THR A 78 -10.56 3.48 -10.81
N SER A 79 -10.64 4.27 -9.74
CA SER A 79 -10.94 5.71 -9.80
C SER A 79 -9.70 6.57 -10.01
N GLY A 80 -8.51 6.09 -9.65
CA GLY A 80 -7.24 6.73 -9.98
C GLY A 80 -6.71 6.19 -11.30
N MET A 81 -5.80 5.21 -11.22
CA MET A 81 -5.02 4.70 -12.34
C MET A 81 -5.83 4.32 -13.60
N VAL A 82 -6.93 3.58 -13.45
CA VAL A 82 -7.76 3.16 -14.59
C VAL A 82 -8.46 4.35 -15.25
N ALA A 83 -9.06 5.24 -14.44
CA ALA A 83 -9.76 6.41 -14.95
C ALA A 83 -8.78 7.39 -15.66
N GLU A 84 -7.58 7.58 -15.11
CA GLU A 84 -6.52 8.39 -15.72
C GLU A 84 -6.07 7.81 -17.06
N LEU A 85 -5.87 6.49 -17.13
CA LEU A 85 -5.51 5.82 -18.37
C LEU A 85 -6.63 5.94 -19.42
N GLU A 86 -7.89 5.75 -19.04
CA GLU A 86 -9.03 5.94 -19.95
C GLU A 86 -9.11 7.39 -20.47
N TYR A 87 -8.87 8.38 -19.59
CA TYR A 87 -8.80 9.80 -19.96
C TYR A 87 -7.68 10.07 -20.97
N ALA A 88 -6.47 9.59 -20.68
CA ALA A 88 -5.30 9.74 -21.55
C ALA A 88 -5.52 9.08 -22.94
N ILE A 89 -6.14 7.90 -22.98
CA ILE A 89 -6.51 7.24 -24.24
C ILE A 89 -7.53 8.07 -25.02
N ALA A 90 -8.56 8.59 -24.34
CA ALA A 90 -9.60 9.41 -24.96
C ALA A 90 -9.05 10.71 -25.59
N ASN A 91 -8.02 11.30 -24.97
CA ASN A 91 -7.33 12.48 -25.46
C ASN A 91 -6.20 12.18 -26.47
N GLY A 92 -5.88 10.90 -26.69
CA GLY A 92 -4.81 10.46 -27.58
C GLY A 92 -3.40 10.72 -27.04
N THR A 93 -3.28 11.01 -25.74
CA THR A 93 -2.01 11.20 -25.04
C THR A 93 -1.45 9.89 -24.46
N ALA A 94 -2.23 8.81 -24.48
CA ALA A 94 -1.75 7.45 -24.27
C ALA A 94 -2.37 6.46 -25.28
N THR A 95 -1.75 5.29 -25.39
CA THR A 95 -2.26 4.15 -26.17
C THR A 95 -2.25 2.89 -25.31
N TYR A 96 -3.20 1.98 -25.58
CA TYR A 96 -3.39 0.75 -24.83
C TYR A 96 -3.46 -0.46 -25.76
N ASP A 97 -2.65 -1.49 -25.48
CA ASP A 97 -2.65 -2.78 -26.15
C ASP A 97 -3.18 -3.90 -25.24
N GLY A 98 -4.51 -4.06 -25.25
CA GLY A 98 -5.19 -5.08 -24.47
C GLY A 98 -4.80 -6.52 -24.79
N THR A 99 -4.09 -6.79 -25.90
CA THR A 99 -3.60 -8.14 -26.20
C THR A 99 -2.38 -8.54 -25.38
N LYS A 100 -1.72 -7.55 -24.74
CA LYS A 100 -0.55 -7.75 -23.88
C LYS A 100 -0.88 -7.61 -22.38
N ALA A 101 -2.07 -7.11 -22.03
CA ALA A 101 -2.47 -6.84 -20.65
C ALA A 101 -2.35 -8.06 -19.72
N ALA A 102 -2.74 -9.25 -20.18
CA ALA A 102 -2.61 -10.47 -19.39
C ALA A 102 -1.15 -10.79 -19.00
N ALA A 103 -0.21 -10.60 -19.94
CA ALA A 103 1.21 -10.82 -19.67
C ALA A 103 1.76 -9.79 -18.66
N CYS A 104 1.33 -8.53 -18.74
CA CYS A 104 1.64 -7.49 -17.75
C CYS A 104 1.17 -7.86 -16.34
N ILE A 105 -0.06 -8.38 -16.19
CA ILE A 105 -0.56 -8.84 -14.87
C ILE A 105 0.27 -10.03 -14.36
N GLU A 106 0.63 -10.97 -15.24
CA GLU A 106 1.52 -12.09 -14.89
C GLU A 106 2.91 -11.61 -14.46
N ASP A 107 3.48 -10.63 -15.15
CA ASP A 107 4.79 -10.04 -14.83
C ASP A 107 4.74 -9.31 -13.48
N ILE A 108 3.64 -8.60 -13.19
CA ILE A 108 3.39 -7.98 -11.88
C ILE A 108 3.33 -9.01 -10.76
N ALA A 109 2.51 -10.05 -10.93
CA ALA A 109 2.41 -11.13 -9.96
C ALA A 109 3.79 -11.82 -9.74
N ALA A 110 4.59 -11.93 -10.80
CA ALA A 110 5.93 -12.52 -10.71
C ALA A 110 6.96 -11.65 -9.97
N MET A 111 6.71 -10.35 -9.78
CA MET A 111 7.59 -9.49 -8.97
C MET A 111 7.54 -9.86 -7.48
N GLY A 112 6.43 -10.44 -7.02
CA GLY A 112 6.16 -10.73 -5.61
C GLY A 112 6.39 -9.47 -4.77
N CYS A 113 7.11 -9.59 -3.66
CA CYS A 113 7.30 -8.48 -2.71
C CYS A 113 8.10 -7.31 -3.25
N ASN A 114 8.79 -7.47 -4.38
CA ASN A 114 9.47 -6.35 -5.03
C ASN A 114 8.50 -5.43 -5.78
N LEU A 115 7.21 -5.80 -5.89
CA LEU A 115 6.19 -4.99 -6.55
C LEU A 115 6.17 -3.55 -6.03
N PHE A 116 6.30 -3.37 -4.72
CA PHE A 116 6.24 -2.04 -4.11
C PHE A 116 7.51 -1.20 -4.36
N ALA A 117 8.63 -1.84 -4.67
CA ALA A 117 9.86 -1.15 -5.06
C ALA A 117 9.99 -0.96 -6.59
N SER A 118 9.02 -1.48 -7.35
CA SER A 118 9.05 -1.53 -8.80
C SER A 118 7.95 -0.65 -9.38
N ARG A 119 8.22 -0.05 -10.54
CA ARG A 119 7.18 0.69 -11.27
C ARG A 119 6.40 -0.22 -12.21
N LEU A 120 5.14 0.11 -12.40
CA LEU A 120 4.27 -0.58 -13.34
C LEU A 120 4.66 -0.32 -14.80
N ASP A 121 5.31 0.80 -15.13
CA ASP A 121 5.69 1.14 -16.50
C ASP A 121 6.81 0.23 -17.06
N GLU A 122 7.69 -0.32 -16.21
CA GLU A 122 8.66 -1.33 -16.67
C GLU A 122 7.96 -2.66 -17.00
N ALA A 123 7.11 -3.15 -16.09
CA ALA A 123 6.41 -4.42 -16.27
C ALA A 123 5.33 -4.36 -17.36
N CYS A 124 4.69 -3.20 -17.54
CA CYS A 124 3.55 -3.01 -18.42
C CYS A 124 3.78 -1.99 -19.53
N GLY A 125 5.02 -1.54 -19.76
CA GLY A 125 5.34 -0.53 -20.77
C GLY A 125 4.99 -0.94 -22.20
N ASP A 126 4.86 -2.25 -22.43
CA ASP A 126 4.38 -2.80 -23.69
C ASP A 126 2.85 -2.69 -23.87
N VAL A 127 2.10 -2.61 -22.76
CA VAL A 127 0.64 -2.52 -22.70
C VAL A 127 0.19 -1.06 -22.77
N ILE A 128 0.85 -0.18 -22.03
CA ILE A 128 0.49 1.23 -21.90
C ILE A 128 1.65 2.06 -22.41
N ASN A 129 1.39 2.90 -23.43
CA ASN A 129 2.41 3.76 -24.02
C ASN A 129 1.90 5.20 -24.06
N GLY A 130 2.51 6.07 -23.26
CA GLY A 130 2.33 7.51 -23.36
C GLY A 130 2.88 8.05 -24.68
N THR A 131 2.29 9.14 -25.17
CA THR A 131 2.63 9.77 -26.46
C THR A 131 3.16 11.20 -26.31
N VAL A 132 3.09 11.77 -25.11
CA VAL A 132 3.55 13.13 -24.79
C VAL A 132 5.07 13.13 -24.63
N ALA A 133 5.74 13.99 -25.40
CA ALA A 133 7.19 14.06 -25.44
C ALA A 133 7.75 14.89 -24.28
N LEU A 134 9.07 14.75 -24.04
CA LEU A 134 9.80 15.55 -23.05
C LEU A 134 9.56 17.06 -23.27
N GLY A 135 9.11 17.74 -22.22
CA GLY A 135 8.85 19.17 -22.17
C GLY A 135 7.46 19.60 -22.67
N ASP A 136 6.65 18.69 -23.19
CA ASP A 136 5.25 18.98 -23.53
C ASP A 136 4.35 18.84 -22.30
N ALA A 137 3.16 19.45 -22.36
CA ALA A 137 2.21 19.45 -21.25
C ALA A 137 1.56 18.07 -21.04
N CYS A 138 1.37 17.70 -19.79
CA CYS A 138 0.71 16.46 -19.36
C CYS A 138 -0.18 16.74 -18.14
N ASP A 139 -1.17 15.88 -17.92
CA ASP A 139 -2.01 15.89 -16.72
C ASP A 139 -1.70 14.69 -15.81
N ALA A 140 -1.17 13.60 -16.35
CA ALA A 140 -0.78 12.39 -15.62
C ALA A 140 0.49 11.73 -16.19
N ASN A 141 1.16 10.94 -15.34
CA ASN A 141 2.37 10.19 -15.68
C ASN A 141 2.22 9.29 -16.92
N VAL A 142 1.07 8.65 -17.04
CA VAL A 142 0.76 7.67 -18.09
C VAL A 142 0.75 8.28 -19.51
N GLU A 143 0.66 9.60 -19.61
CA GLU A 143 0.67 10.32 -20.88
C GLU A 143 2.09 10.49 -21.44
N CYS A 144 3.09 10.52 -20.56
CA CYS A 144 4.47 10.76 -20.95
C CYS A 144 5.08 9.49 -21.58
N VAL A 145 5.92 9.67 -22.61
CA VAL A 145 6.64 8.53 -23.21
C VAL A 145 7.49 7.80 -22.14
N THR A 146 7.68 6.50 -22.30
CA THR A 146 8.41 5.63 -21.34
C THR A 146 9.73 6.25 -20.86
N GLY A 147 9.96 6.23 -19.55
CA GLY A 147 11.13 6.82 -18.89
C GLY A 147 10.99 8.31 -18.53
N LEU A 148 9.82 8.89 -18.78
CA LEU A 148 9.44 10.21 -18.30
C LEU A 148 8.37 10.11 -17.21
N HIS A 149 8.15 11.21 -16.50
CA HIS A 149 7.05 11.41 -15.55
C HIS A 149 6.42 12.79 -15.81
N CYS A 150 5.22 13.03 -15.31
CA CYS A 150 4.55 14.32 -15.41
C CYS A 150 4.93 15.20 -14.23
N ASP A 151 5.86 16.13 -14.43
CA ASP A 151 6.30 17.07 -13.39
C ASP A 151 5.26 18.18 -13.20
N THR A 152 4.57 18.14 -12.06
CA THR A 152 3.51 19.09 -11.65
C THR A 152 4.01 20.14 -10.66
N SER A 153 5.28 20.08 -10.23
CA SER A 153 5.86 20.96 -9.19
C SER A 153 5.77 22.46 -9.54
N ALA A 154 5.82 22.79 -10.84
CA ALA A 154 5.81 24.17 -11.33
C ALA A 154 4.44 24.67 -11.81
N SER A 155 3.57 23.79 -12.30
CA SER A 155 2.27 24.16 -12.86
C SER A 155 1.32 22.98 -13.00
N CYS A 156 0.02 23.29 -13.03
CA CYS A 156 -1.01 22.41 -13.57
C CYS A 156 -1.73 22.99 -14.80
N PRO A 157 -1.75 22.27 -15.95
CA PRO A 157 -1.07 21.00 -16.22
C PRO A 157 0.46 21.05 -16.04
N GLY A 158 1.05 19.89 -15.76
CA GLY A 158 2.49 19.69 -15.62
C GLY A 158 3.22 19.63 -16.96
N THR A 159 4.47 19.22 -16.93
CA THR A 159 5.24 18.93 -18.16
C THR A 159 5.97 17.60 -18.05
N CYS A 160 6.01 16.83 -19.14
CA CYS A 160 6.74 15.58 -19.12
C CYS A 160 8.25 15.83 -18.91
N ALA A 161 8.80 15.33 -17.82
CA ALA A 161 10.19 15.48 -17.44
C ALA A 161 10.90 14.13 -17.38
N ALA A 162 12.22 14.13 -17.59
CA ALA A 162 13.02 12.93 -17.43
C ALA A 162 13.08 12.54 -15.95
N ARG A 163 12.95 11.25 -15.66
CA ARG A 163 13.16 10.73 -14.31
C ARG A 163 14.63 10.93 -13.87
N GLY A 164 14.83 11.30 -12.60
CA GLY A 164 16.09 11.57 -11.96
C GLY A 164 16.86 10.30 -11.58
N ALA A 165 18.16 10.29 -11.86
CA ALA A 165 19.07 9.25 -11.37
C ALA A 165 19.39 9.47 -9.87
N ALA A 166 20.04 8.49 -9.22
CA ALA A 166 20.42 8.59 -7.82
C ALA A 166 21.18 9.91 -7.49
N GLY A 167 20.75 10.60 -6.43
CA GLY A 167 21.25 11.91 -6.00
C GLY A 167 20.66 13.11 -6.75
N THR A 168 19.73 12.90 -7.69
CA THR A 168 18.98 13.99 -8.33
C THR A 168 17.87 14.46 -7.39
N ALA A 169 17.60 15.76 -7.35
CA ALA A 169 16.50 16.29 -6.56
C ALA A 169 15.14 15.73 -7.03
N CYS A 170 14.25 15.49 -6.09
CA CYS A 170 12.88 15.02 -6.32
C CYS A 170 11.96 15.58 -5.23
N GLU A 171 10.66 15.59 -5.49
CA GLU A 171 9.61 15.89 -4.52
C GLU A 171 8.67 14.69 -4.31
N GLU A 172 8.66 13.76 -5.27
CA GLU A 172 7.79 12.60 -5.31
C GLU A 172 8.57 11.40 -5.86
N ASP A 173 8.16 10.18 -5.47
CA ASP A 173 8.83 8.96 -5.89
C ASP A 173 8.91 8.85 -7.41
N ASP A 174 7.85 9.20 -8.14
CA ASP A 174 7.76 9.16 -9.59
C ASP A 174 8.76 10.06 -10.33
N ALA A 175 9.33 11.06 -9.66
CA ALA A 175 10.41 11.83 -10.23
C ALA A 175 11.70 10.99 -10.41
N CYS A 176 11.81 9.79 -9.83
CA CYS A 176 13.04 8.99 -9.82
C CYS A 176 13.03 7.82 -10.82
N VAL A 177 14.19 7.42 -11.34
CA VAL A 177 14.29 6.21 -12.20
C VAL A 177 13.95 4.94 -11.43
N ASP A 178 13.66 3.86 -12.15
CA ASP A 178 13.19 2.60 -11.57
C ASP A 178 14.13 2.03 -10.50
N GLY A 179 13.53 1.50 -9.44
CA GLY A 179 14.23 1.00 -8.26
C GLY A 179 14.77 2.08 -7.31
N LEU A 180 14.46 3.35 -7.57
CA LEU A 180 14.71 4.47 -6.65
C LEU A 180 13.38 5.09 -6.20
N GLY A 181 13.35 5.57 -4.95
CA GLY A 181 12.31 6.45 -4.42
C GLY A 181 12.88 7.84 -4.12
N CYS A 182 12.01 8.79 -3.85
CA CYS A 182 12.40 10.08 -3.34
C CYS A 182 12.62 9.98 -1.83
N ASP A 183 13.84 10.23 -1.40
CA ASP A 183 14.18 10.26 0.01
C ASP A 183 13.68 11.57 0.64
N ASP A 184 12.66 11.49 1.49
CA ASP A 184 11.98 12.67 2.09
C ASP A 184 12.93 13.61 2.85
N GLU A 185 13.99 13.06 3.46
CA GLU A 185 15.02 13.83 4.16
C GLU A 185 15.89 14.64 3.20
N SER A 186 16.55 13.95 2.26
CA SER A 186 17.53 14.60 1.38
C SER A 186 16.87 15.31 0.20
N GLY A 187 15.60 15.03 -0.08
CA GLY A 187 14.88 15.45 -1.27
C GLY A 187 15.55 14.95 -2.54
N GLN A 188 16.15 13.74 -2.50
CA GLN A 188 16.91 13.17 -3.60
C GLN A 188 16.49 11.74 -3.92
N CYS A 189 16.57 11.38 -5.19
CA CYS A 189 16.36 10.00 -5.62
C CYS A 189 17.42 9.08 -4.99
N ALA A 190 16.98 8.09 -4.24
CA ALA A 190 17.85 7.11 -3.59
C ALA A 190 17.28 5.70 -3.75
N ALA A 191 18.16 4.70 -3.71
CA ALA A 191 17.70 3.33 -3.59
C ALA A 191 17.18 3.13 -2.16
N PRO A 192 16.06 2.42 -1.97
CA PRO A 192 15.62 2.05 -0.63
C PRO A 192 16.71 1.28 0.12
N ALA A 193 16.79 1.47 1.44
CA ALA A 193 17.77 0.78 2.26
C ALA A 193 17.51 -0.74 2.27
N ALA A 194 18.57 -1.54 2.12
CA ALA A 194 18.51 -3.00 2.10
C ALA A 194 18.67 -3.58 3.52
N VAL A 195 18.47 -4.90 3.67
CA VAL A 195 18.64 -5.58 4.97
C VAL A 195 20.04 -5.33 5.53
N GLY A 196 20.09 -4.83 6.77
CA GLY A 196 21.30 -4.48 7.51
C GLY A 196 21.87 -3.09 7.20
N ASP A 197 21.29 -2.35 6.26
CA ASP A 197 21.62 -0.93 6.08
C ASP A 197 21.01 -0.11 7.22
N THR A 198 21.62 1.03 7.54
CA THR A 198 21.13 1.95 8.57
C THR A 198 19.85 2.66 8.15
N CYS A 199 18.95 2.92 9.09
CA CYS A 199 17.68 3.62 8.89
C CYS A 199 17.30 4.46 10.13
N GLY A 200 16.24 5.27 10.06
CA GLY A 200 15.82 6.16 11.15
C GLY A 200 16.65 7.46 11.22
N ASP A 201 16.27 8.41 12.09
CA ASP A 201 16.92 9.74 12.22
C ASP A 201 17.15 10.43 10.86
N GLY A 202 16.13 10.40 9.99
CA GLY A 202 16.25 11.03 8.68
C GLY A 202 17.05 10.26 7.62
N ILE A 203 17.47 9.04 7.91
CA ILE A 203 18.17 8.19 6.95
C ILE A 203 17.14 7.46 6.07
N ALA A 204 17.52 7.19 4.81
CA ALA A 204 16.75 6.47 3.81
C ALA A 204 15.83 5.39 4.38
N ASN A 205 14.56 5.48 4.02
CA ASN A 205 13.55 4.50 4.38
C ASN A 205 13.98 3.11 3.93
N CYS A 206 13.76 2.13 4.81
CA CYS A 206 13.91 0.74 4.46
C CYS A 206 13.00 0.42 3.26
N GLY A 207 13.43 -0.50 2.39
CA GLY A 207 12.54 -1.01 1.34
C GLY A 207 11.21 -1.45 1.95
N LEU A 208 10.10 -1.29 1.22
CA LEU A 208 8.73 -1.45 1.76
C LEU A 208 8.44 -2.79 2.44
N GLN A 209 9.24 -3.84 2.18
CA GLN A 209 9.16 -5.12 2.88
C GLN A 209 10.03 -5.24 4.15
N LEU A 210 10.70 -4.18 4.58
CA LEU A 210 11.66 -4.16 5.67
C LEU A 210 11.21 -3.15 6.74
N MET A 211 11.53 -3.43 7.99
CA MET A 211 11.26 -2.54 9.11
C MET A 211 12.56 -1.96 9.66
N CYS A 212 12.53 -0.71 10.10
CA CYS A 212 13.66 -0.10 10.75
C CYS A 212 13.73 -0.54 12.22
N GLN A 213 14.65 -1.45 12.55
CA GLN A 213 14.76 -2.01 13.90
C GLN A 213 15.80 -1.25 14.72
N GLY A 214 15.42 -0.86 15.94
CA GLY A 214 16.31 -0.24 16.92
C GLY A 214 16.56 1.26 16.72
N ALA A 215 15.76 1.90 15.86
CA ALA A 215 15.77 3.35 15.77
C ALA A 215 15.14 3.97 17.04
N ASP A 216 15.70 5.07 17.52
CA ASP A 216 15.18 5.83 18.65
C ASP A 216 15.45 7.32 18.38
N ASP A 217 14.44 7.99 17.84
CA ASP A 217 14.50 9.42 17.50
C ASP A 217 14.40 10.32 18.75
N ASP A 218 13.94 9.79 19.88
CA ASP A 218 13.83 10.49 21.16
C ASP A 218 15.12 10.44 21.99
N ALA A 219 16.05 9.54 21.63
CA ALA A 219 17.37 9.49 22.24
C ALA A 219 18.18 10.77 21.96
N GLU A 220 19.01 11.19 22.92
CA GLU A 220 19.97 12.29 22.73
C GLU A 220 21.42 11.79 22.82
N PRO A 221 22.13 11.59 21.69
CA PRO A 221 21.69 11.82 20.30
C PRO A 221 20.75 10.71 19.78
N PRO A 222 19.99 10.99 18.70
CA PRO A 222 19.17 9.97 18.05
C PRO A 222 19.99 8.73 17.70
N VAL A 223 19.34 7.58 17.78
CA VAL A 223 19.96 6.30 17.45
C VAL A 223 19.36 5.81 16.14
N ALA A 224 20.21 5.67 15.12
CA ALA A 224 19.82 5.02 13.88
C ALA A 224 19.61 3.51 14.11
N GLY A 225 18.58 2.96 13.48
CA GLY A 225 18.30 1.53 13.43
C GLY A 225 19.00 0.82 12.27
N GLU A 226 18.68 -0.45 12.08
CA GLU A 226 19.05 -1.26 10.92
C GLU A 226 17.78 -1.82 10.25
N CYS A 227 17.75 -1.81 8.92
CA CYS A 227 16.64 -2.41 8.17
C CYS A 227 16.66 -3.92 8.34
N ALA A 228 15.54 -4.47 8.82
CA ALA A 228 15.41 -5.87 9.15
C ALA A 228 14.20 -6.49 8.45
N GLU A 229 14.26 -7.78 8.17
CA GLU A 229 13.10 -8.51 7.64
C GLU A 229 12.03 -8.62 8.73
N PRO A 230 10.73 -8.57 8.38
CA PRO A 230 9.66 -8.65 9.37
C PRO A 230 9.75 -9.88 10.27
N SER A 231 10.15 -11.02 9.70
CA SER A 231 10.33 -12.27 10.46
C SER A 231 11.39 -12.20 11.57
N THR A 232 12.30 -11.24 11.51
CA THR A 232 13.34 -11.01 12.54
C THR A 232 12.91 -10.02 13.61
N VAL A 233 11.86 -9.24 13.35
CA VAL A 233 11.29 -8.26 14.27
C VAL A 233 10.07 -8.84 15.01
N LEU A 234 9.31 -9.73 14.37
CA LEU A 234 8.13 -10.42 14.92
C LEU A 234 8.54 -11.63 15.77
N VAL A 235 9.20 -11.38 16.89
CA VAL A 235 9.82 -12.41 17.74
C VAL A 235 9.30 -12.46 19.18
N GLY A 236 8.58 -11.43 19.63
CA GLY A 236 8.07 -11.33 21.01
C GLY A 236 7.08 -12.46 21.33
N ALA A 237 7.32 -13.20 22.40
CA ALA A 237 6.40 -14.23 22.89
C ALA A 237 5.28 -13.61 23.74
N ASP A 238 4.23 -14.38 24.02
CA ASP A 238 3.16 -13.95 24.94
C ASP A 238 3.73 -13.50 26.29
N GLY A 239 3.38 -12.27 26.68
CA GLY A 239 3.87 -11.60 27.88
C GLY A 239 5.20 -10.86 27.75
N ASP A 240 5.91 -10.94 26.61
CA ASP A 240 7.09 -10.11 26.36
C ASP A 240 6.69 -8.66 26.09
N ASP A 241 7.55 -7.71 26.44
CA ASP A 241 7.37 -6.32 26.04
C ASP A 241 7.52 -6.18 24.52
N CYS A 242 6.74 -5.28 23.91
CA CYS A 242 6.81 -5.00 22.48
C CYS A 242 6.79 -3.50 22.20
N HIS A 243 7.42 -3.08 21.11
CA HIS A 243 7.61 -1.67 20.76
C HIS A 243 7.58 -1.46 19.24
N PHE A 244 7.03 -0.33 18.78
CA PHE A 244 6.96 0.00 17.35
C PHE A 244 8.33 0.10 16.67
N ALA A 245 9.33 0.59 17.40
CA ALA A 245 10.70 0.74 16.89
C ALA A 245 11.61 -0.45 17.24
N GLY A 246 11.07 -1.50 17.86
CA GLY A 246 11.82 -2.60 18.44
C GLY A 246 11.21 -3.95 18.14
N ASP A 247 11.23 -4.84 19.13
CA ASP A 247 10.68 -6.18 18.98
C ASP A 247 9.14 -6.10 18.93
N LEU A 248 8.57 -6.70 17.90
CA LEU A 248 7.14 -6.86 17.72
C LEU A 248 6.75 -8.29 18.07
N CYS A 249 5.47 -8.50 18.32
CA CYS A 249 4.96 -9.80 18.73
C CYS A 249 5.06 -10.84 17.61
N ALA A 250 5.29 -12.08 18.00
CA ALA A 250 5.28 -13.21 17.09
C ALA A 250 3.93 -13.34 16.36
N ASP A 251 3.94 -13.99 15.20
CA ASP A 251 2.76 -14.19 14.38
C ASP A 251 1.55 -14.75 15.18
N GLY A 252 0.39 -14.13 15.02
CA GLY A 252 -0.84 -14.43 15.76
C GLY A 252 -0.98 -13.76 17.12
N LEU A 253 0.03 -13.01 17.59
CA LEU A 253 -0.05 -12.14 18.77
C LEU A 253 -0.19 -10.67 18.36
N VAL A 254 -0.70 -9.86 19.28
CA VAL A 254 -0.84 -8.41 19.14
C VAL A 254 -0.08 -7.68 20.25
N CYS A 255 0.38 -6.47 19.97
CA CYS A 255 1.10 -5.63 20.91
C CYS A 255 0.12 -4.76 21.69
N ILE A 256 -0.27 -5.21 22.89
CA ILE A 256 -1.38 -4.68 23.70
C ILE A 256 -0.89 -3.59 24.65
N LEU A 257 -1.64 -2.50 24.77
CA LEU A 257 -1.40 -1.46 25.78
C LEU A 257 -1.43 -2.05 27.19
N ALA A 258 -0.30 -2.00 27.89
CA ALA A 258 -0.23 -2.46 29.27
C ALA A 258 -0.93 -1.43 30.18
N LEU A 259 -1.91 -1.89 30.95
CA LEU A 259 -2.63 -1.08 31.94
C LEU A 259 -2.27 -1.52 33.36
N ASP A 260 -2.21 -0.57 34.30
CA ASP A 260 -2.02 -0.85 35.72
C ASP A 260 -3.33 -1.29 36.42
N SER A 261 -3.29 -1.48 37.74
CA SER A 261 -4.47 -1.91 38.50
C SER A 261 -5.62 -0.90 38.54
N ASP A 262 -5.35 0.36 38.19
CA ASP A 262 -6.32 1.45 38.13
C ASP A 262 -6.80 1.70 36.68
N GLY A 263 -6.33 0.89 35.71
CA GLY A 263 -6.69 1.00 34.29
C GLY A 263 -5.89 2.07 33.52
N ALA A 264 -4.85 2.64 34.13
CA ALA A 264 -4.01 3.65 33.49
C ALA A 264 -2.87 3.00 32.70
N PRO A 265 -2.41 3.62 31.58
CA PRO A 265 -1.26 3.14 30.82
C PRO A 265 -0.01 3.03 31.69
N VAL A 266 0.68 1.89 31.60
CA VAL A 266 1.96 1.69 32.27
C VAL A 266 3.03 2.48 31.52
N ILE A 267 3.60 3.48 32.17
CA ILE A 267 4.67 4.31 31.61
C ILE A 267 6.00 3.95 32.29
N VAL A 268 6.99 3.56 31.49
CA VAL A 268 8.36 3.26 31.92
C VAL A 268 9.32 4.16 31.15
N ASP A 269 10.15 4.92 31.87
CA ASP A 269 11.12 5.85 31.28
C ASP A 269 10.51 6.82 30.24
N ASN A 270 9.32 7.36 30.54
CA ASN A 270 8.49 8.22 29.67
C ASN A 270 7.90 7.55 28.43
N ASN A 271 8.05 6.24 28.26
CA ASN A 271 7.47 5.47 27.17
C ASN A 271 6.28 4.64 27.62
N ILE A 272 5.24 4.57 26.78
CA ILE A 272 4.10 3.69 27.00
C ILE A 272 4.56 2.25 26.83
N THR A 273 4.24 1.40 27.80
CA THR A 273 4.56 -0.03 27.75
C THR A 273 3.48 -0.76 26.98
N LEU A 274 3.89 -1.59 26.02
CA LEU A 274 3.02 -2.52 25.33
C LEU A 274 3.55 -3.94 25.60
N THR A 275 2.65 -4.91 25.65
CA THR A 275 2.97 -6.31 25.94
C THR A 275 2.31 -7.20 24.91
N CYS A 276 3.03 -8.20 24.44
CA CYS A 276 2.49 -9.19 23.52
C CYS A 276 1.41 -10.04 24.19
N GLY A 277 0.29 -10.22 23.50
CA GLY A 277 -0.80 -11.07 23.95
C GLY A 277 -1.65 -11.61 22.81
N GLU A 278 -2.52 -12.56 23.12
CA GLU A 278 -3.45 -13.13 22.16
C GLU A 278 -4.54 -12.11 21.78
N GLN A 279 -5.02 -12.20 20.53
CA GLN A 279 -6.26 -11.54 20.13
C GLN A 279 -7.43 -12.04 20.98
N THR A 280 -8.38 -11.15 21.24
CA THR A 280 -9.59 -11.50 21.99
C THR A 280 -10.70 -12.01 21.07
N ASN A 281 -11.75 -12.57 21.66
CA ASN A 281 -12.91 -13.05 20.90
C ASN A 281 -13.93 -11.91 20.70
N ILE A 282 -14.88 -12.12 19.78
CA ILE A 282 -16.03 -11.23 19.60
C ILE A 282 -16.75 -10.97 20.93
N GLY A 283 -16.98 -9.70 21.26
CA GLY A 283 -17.58 -9.28 22.53
C GLY A 283 -16.69 -9.48 23.76
N GLY A 284 -15.43 -9.85 23.56
CA GLY A 284 -14.41 -9.88 24.61
C GLY A 284 -13.95 -8.48 24.99
N VAL A 285 -13.37 -8.35 26.19
CA VAL A 285 -12.69 -7.13 26.61
C VAL A 285 -11.47 -6.94 25.73
N CYS A 286 -11.26 -5.71 25.27
CA CYS A 286 -10.12 -5.30 24.49
C CYS A 286 -9.51 -4.03 25.08
N THR A 287 -8.30 -3.72 24.65
CA THR A 287 -7.65 -2.42 24.86
C THR A 287 -7.00 -2.01 23.55
N LEU A 288 -6.36 -0.84 23.50
CA LEU A 288 -5.58 -0.43 22.34
C LEU A 288 -4.45 -1.43 22.10
N ALA A 289 -4.34 -1.92 20.87
CA ALA A 289 -3.29 -2.85 20.48
C ALA A 289 -2.91 -2.66 19.01
N ILE A 290 -1.70 -3.07 18.65
CA ILE A 290 -1.25 -3.12 17.25
C ILE A 290 -0.66 -4.50 16.92
N PRO A 291 -1.19 -5.23 15.92
CA PRO A 291 -2.48 -4.98 15.25
C PRO A 291 -3.66 -4.93 16.25
N GLU A 292 -4.84 -4.53 15.77
CA GLU A 292 -6.10 -4.56 16.54
C GLU A 292 -6.27 -5.89 17.29
N MET A 293 -6.60 -5.79 18.58
CA MET A 293 -6.81 -6.93 19.48
C MET A 293 -8.09 -7.69 19.13
N CYS A 294 -9.06 -6.99 18.54
CA CYS A 294 -10.31 -7.57 18.07
C CYS A 294 -10.16 -8.38 16.77
N PRO A 295 -11.02 -9.38 16.55
CA PRO A 295 -11.03 -10.14 15.29
C PRO A 295 -11.30 -9.23 14.07
N ALA A 296 -10.89 -9.68 12.88
CA ALA A 296 -11.14 -8.97 11.63
C ALA A 296 -12.62 -8.57 11.46
N GLY A 297 -12.86 -7.33 11.01
CA GLY A 297 -14.19 -6.73 10.89
C GLY A 297 -14.74 -6.13 12.20
N GLN A 298 -13.95 -6.10 13.26
CA GLN A 298 -14.28 -5.49 14.55
C GLN A 298 -13.20 -4.50 14.97
N TYR A 299 -13.55 -3.63 15.92
CA TYR A 299 -12.62 -2.70 16.56
C TYR A 299 -12.87 -2.67 18.07
N CYS A 300 -11.90 -2.12 18.81
CA CYS A 300 -12.05 -1.94 20.25
C CYS A 300 -12.94 -0.74 20.58
N GLY A 301 -14.25 -0.97 20.72
CA GLY A 301 -15.23 0.07 21.01
C GLY A 301 -15.36 0.39 22.49
N GLY A 302 -15.68 1.64 22.80
CA GLY A 302 -15.92 2.11 24.17
C GLY A 302 -14.71 2.69 24.88
N VAL A 303 -13.55 2.74 24.21
CA VAL A 303 -12.37 3.48 24.69
C VAL A 303 -12.64 4.99 24.63
N ASP A 304 -12.19 5.72 25.66
CA ASP A 304 -12.32 7.18 25.78
C ASP A 304 -11.02 7.77 26.34
N PHE A 305 -10.21 8.31 25.44
CA PHE A 305 -8.95 8.98 25.75
C PHE A 305 -9.12 10.20 26.65
N GLY A 306 -10.27 10.89 26.58
CA GLY A 306 -10.56 12.08 27.39
C GLY A 306 -10.80 11.75 28.85
N SER A 307 -11.44 10.60 29.12
CA SER A 307 -11.64 10.10 30.49
C SER A 307 -10.55 9.14 30.97
N GLN A 308 -9.56 8.82 30.12
CA GLN A 308 -8.49 7.84 30.37
C GLN A 308 -9.05 6.43 30.61
N ASP A 309 -10.14 6.08 29.92
CA ASP A 309 -10.70 4.73 29.91
C ASP A 309 -10.23 4.01 28.65
N TYR A 310 -9.26 3.10 28.82
CA TYR A 310 -8.61 2.39 27.70
C TYR A 310 -9.15 0.97 27.53
N GLU A 311 -10.09 0.53 28.37
CA GLU A 311 -10.75 -0.77 28.24
C GLU A 311 -12.02 -0.64 27.42
N GLY A 312 -12.12 -1.45 26.38
CA GLY A 312 -13.28 -1.52 25.50
C GLY A 312 -13.85 -2.93 25.41
N VAL A 313 -14.77 -3.09 24.46
CA VAL A 313 -15.30 -4.38 24.05
C VAL A 313 -15.22 -4.47 22.53
N CYS A 314 -14.81 -5.63 22.02
CA CYS A 314 -14.81 -5.86 20.59
C CYS A 314 -16.23 -5.83 20.03
N ILE A 315 -16.47 -4.87 19.15
CA ILE A 315 -17.74 -4.66 18.47
C ILE A 315 -17.52 -4.56 16.96
N ASP A 316 -18.55 -4.89 16.20
CA ASP A 316 -18.50 -4.80 14.73
C ASP A 316 -18.18 -3.37 14.28
N LEU A 317 -17.35 -3.24 13.25
CA LEU A 317 -17.11 -1.95 12.59
C LEU A 317 -18.45 -1.37 12.11
N PRO A 318 -18.71 -0.06 12.29
CA PRO A 318 -19.94 0.56 11.84
C PRO A 318 -20.06 0.48 10.32
N GLY A 319 -21.22 0.00 9.85
CA GLY A 319 -21.54 -0.07 8.43
C GLY A 319 -22.02 1.27 7.86
N ALA A 320 -22.31 1.28 6.57
CA ALA A 320 -22.71 2.49 5.85
C ALA A 320 -23.88 3.27 6.51
N GLY A 321 -23.68 4.58 6.70
CA GLY A 321 -24.60 5.51 7.35
C GLY A 321 -24.60 5.48 8.88
N SER A 322 -23.80 4.61 9.50
CA SER A 322 -23.62 4.60 10.96
C SER A 322 -22.69 5.73 11.39
N SER A 323 -22.83 6.19 12.64
CA SER A 323 -21.91 7.17 13.21
C SER A 323 -20.52 6.57 13.42
N CYS A 324 -19.51 7.41 13.28
CA CYS A 324 -18.11 7.10 13.57
C CYS A 324 -17.45 8.32 14.20
N THR A 325 -16.42 8.11 15.00
CA THR A 325 -15.73 9.19 15.73
C THR A 325 -14.38 9.54 15.14
N GLU A 326 -13.74 8.59 14.44
CA GLU A 326 -12.41 8.77 13.87
C GLU A 326 -12.28 8.04 12.52
N ARG A 327 -11.31 8.47 11.70
CA ARG A 327 -10.95 7.76 10.45
C ARG A 327 -10.48 6.34 10.79
N GLY A 328 -10.84 5.38 9.93
CA GLY A 328 -10.49 3.95 10.11
C GLY A 328 -11.41 3.15 11.03
N GLN A 329 -12.44 3.76 11.64
CA GLN A 329 -13.40 3.01 12.45
C GLN A 329 -14.48 2.30 11.63
N CYS A 330 -14.63 2.62 10.34
CA CYS A 330 -15.70 2.11 9.50
C CYS A 330 -15.41 0.73 8.92
N ALA A 331 -16.47 0.00 8.54
CA ALA A 331 -16.29 -1.27 7.82
C ALA A 331 -15.57 -1.05 6.49
N SER A 332 -14.85 -2.05 5.99
CA SER A 332 -14.08 -1.96 4.75
C SER A 332 -14.89 -1.38 3.56
N GLY A 333 -14.22 -0.58 2.75
CA GLY A 333 -14.78 0.20 1.65
C GLY A 333 -15.54 1.45 2.08
N LEU A 334 -15.48 1.83 3.37
CA LEU A 334 -16.13 3.02 3.92
C LEU A 334 -15.11 3.88 4.67
N GLU A 335 -15.29 5.19 4.61
CA GLU A 335 -14.53 6.16 5.39
C GLU A 335 -15.44 6.94 6.33
N CYS A 336 -14.87 7.39 7.45
CA CYS A 336 -15.58 8.25 8.39
C CYS A 336 -15.60 9.69 7.86
N LEU A 337 -16.68 10.05 7.15
CA LEU A 337 -16.82 11.37 6.55
C LEU A 337 -17.59 12.33 7.45
N GLY A 338 -17.18 13.59 7.47
CA GLY A 338 -17.83 14.65 8.24
C GLY A 338 -17.50 14.67 9.73
N ALA A 339 -16.62 13.78 10.21
CA ALA A 339 -15.95 13.98 11.48
C ALA A 339 -14.95 15.13 11.28
N GLU A 340 -15.18 16.28 11.91
CA GLU A 340 -14.24 17.40 11.80
C GLU A 340 -12.89 16.99 12.44
N GLN A 341 -11.77 17.31 11.79
CA GLN A 341 -10.43 17.14 12.38
C GLN A 341 -10.14 18.16 13.50
N ASP A 342 -11.13 18.96 13.92
CA ASP A 342 -10.95 19.91 15.00
C ASP A 342 -10.86 19.14 16.33
N PRO A 343 -9.72 19.17 17.03
CA PRO A 343 -9.57 18.47 18.31
C PRO A 343 -10.54 18.98 19.39
N ASP A 344 -11.14 20.17 19.20
CA ASP A 344 -12.14 20.73 20.11
C ASP A 344 -13.60 20.38 19.70
N ASP A 345 -13.84 19.88 18.47
CA ASP A 345 -15.17 19.50 17.95
C ASP A 345 -15.19 18.03 17.51
N MET A 346 -15.34 17.13 18.49
CA MET A 346 -15.57 15.69 18.27
C MET A 346 -16.98 15.41 17.75
N SER A 347 -17.40 16.10 16.70
CA SER A 347 -18.66 15.81 16.03
C SER A 347 -18.58 14.42 15.39
N ASP A 348 -19.59 13.59 15.65
CA ASP A 348 -19.67 12.26 15.06
C ASP A 348 -19.78 12.41 13.53
N GLY A 349 -18.85 11.78 12.81
CA GLY A 349 -18.93 11.57 11.38
C GLY A 349 -19.93 10.46 11.03
N SER A 350 -20.01 10.12 9.75
CA SER A 350 -20.77 8.97 9.25
C SER A 350 -19.92 8.10 8.34
N CYS A 351 -20.01 6.79 8.53
CA CYS A 351 -19.36 5.82 7.66
C CYS A 351 -20.01 5.83 6.28
N LEU A 352 -19.32 6.36 5.28
CA LEU A 352 -19.83 6.51 3.93
C LEU A 352 -18.80 5.96 2.94
N ALA A 353 -19.27 5.36 1.85
CA ALA A 353 -18.38 5.06 0.74
C ALA A 353 -17.97 6.39 0.09
N GLN A 354 -16.68 6.56 -0.16
CA GLN A 354 -16.21 7.66 -0.99
C GLN A 354 -16.78 7.51 -2.41
N ASN A 355 -16.99 8.65 -3.06
CA ASN A 355 -17.57 8.69 -4.39
C ASN A 355 -16.47 8.55 -5.44
N ALA A 356 -16.72 7.70 -6.44
CA ALA A 356 -15.88 7.62 -7.64
C ALA A 356 -15.97 8.92 -8.47
N ASN A 357 -15.02 9.11 -9.38
CA ASN A 357 -15.01 10.24 -10.31
C ASN A 357 -16.35 10.39 -11.05
N GLY A 358 -16.83 11.62 -11.14
CA GLY A 358 -18.15 12.02 -11.65
C GLY A 358 -19.29 11.91 -10.63
N GLY A 359 -19.08 11.25 -9.49
CA GLY A 359 -20.00 11.18 -8.35
C GLY A 359 -20.21 12.55 -7.69
N SER A 360 -21.28 12.71 -6.92
CA SER A 360 -21.55 13.97 -6.19
C SER A 360 -20.75 14.04 -4.91
N CYS A 361 -20.26 15.22 -4.56
CA CYS A 361 -19.49 15.46 -3.33
C CYS A 361 -19.83 16.82 -2.73
N THR A 362 -19.53 16.96 -1.43
CA THR A 362 -19.64 18.21 -0.68
C THR A 362 -18.27 18.85 -0.42
N ASP A 363 -17.25 18.03 -0.37
CA ASP A 363 -15.86 18.31 -0.02
C ASP A 363 -14.98 17.22 -0.63
N ASP A 364 -13.67 17.42 -0.54
CA ASP A 364 -12.63 16.59 -1.12
C ASP A 364 -12.61 15.17 -0.52
N ASP A 365 -12.81 15.04 0.80
CA ASP A 365 -12.84 13.75 1.51
C ASP A 365 -13.96 12.81 1.00
N ALA A 366 -15.05 13.39 0.48
CA ALA A 366 -16.14 12.61 -0.10
C ALA A 366 -15.78 11.94 -1.44
N CYS A 367 -14.60 12.17 -2.00
CA CYS A 367 -14.15 11.66 -3.28
C CYS A 367 -12.97 10.70 -3.14
N LEU A 368 -12.99 9.59 -3.88
CA LEU A 368 -11.85 8.67 -3.96
C LEU A 368 -10.59 9.32 -4.56
N SER A 369 -10.79 10.39 -5.33
CA SER A 369 -9.70 11.23 -5.85
C SER A 369 -9.22 12.29 -4.88
N GLU A 370 -9.88 12.43 -3.72
CA GLU A 370 -9.70 13.54 -2.77
C GLU A 370 -9.97 14.92 -3.39
N HIS A 371 -10.80 14.99 -4.43
CA HIS A 371 -11.05 16.22 -5.17
C HIS A 371 -12.50 16.42 -5.58
N CYS A 372 -13.13 17.42 -4.97
CA CYS A 372 -14.49 17.84 -5.23
C CYS A 372 -14.55 19.19 -5.94
N VAL A 373 -14.82 19.17 -7.24
CA VAL A 373 -14.93 20.39 -8.07
C VAL A 373 -16.37 20.58 -8.52
N ASP A 374 -16.94 21.75 -8.24
CA ASP A 374 -18.32 22.10 -8.58
C ASP A 374 -19.37 21.06 -8.09
N GLY A 375 -19.09 20.44 -6.94
CA GLY A 375 -19.95 19.41 -6.32
C GLY A 375 -19.87 18.05 -6.98
N LYS A 376 -18.80 17.77 -7.74
CA LYS A 376 -18.50 16.46 -8.33
C LYS A 376 -17.07 16.03 -8.06
N CYS A 377 -16.90 14.73 -7.87
CA CYS A 377 -15.57 14.15 -7.79
C CYS A 377 -14.90 14.23 -9.16
N GLU A 378 -13.75 14.83 -9.24
CA GLU A 378 -12.95 14.90 -10.46
C GLU A 378 -11.66 14.09 -10.25
N PRO A 379 -11.10 13.46 -11.29
CA PRO A 379 -9.81 12.79 -11.17
C PRO A 379 -8.73 13.77 -10.69
N THR A 380 -7.73 13.25 -9.99
CA THR A 380 -6.56 13.99 -9.47
C THR A 380 -5.66 14.57 -10.56
N ALA A 381 -6.03 14.41 -11.83
CA ALA A 381 -5.37 14.99 -12.98
C ALA A 381 -5.29 16.52 -12.86
N CYS A 382 -4.14 16.97 -12.38
CA CYS A 382 -3.63 18.32 -12.31
C CYS A 382 -4.68 19.42 -12.02
N ILE A 383 -5.29 19.37 -10.84
CA ILE A 383 -6.20 20.43 -10.39
C ILE A 383 -5.37 21.63 -9.89
N LYS A 384 -5.65 22.82 -10.44
CA LYS A 384 -5.04 24.07 -9.96
C LYS A 384 -5.46 24.33 -8.51
N LEU A 385 -4.52 24.21 -7.57
CA LEU A 385 -4.63 24.76 -6.22
C LEU A 385 -4.88 26.28 -6.23
#